data_AF-A0A523N0P7-F1
#
_entry.id   AF-A0A523N0P7-F1
#
_cell.length_a   1.000
_cell.length_b   1.000
_cell.length_c   1.000
_cell.angle_alpha   90.00
_cell.angle_beta   90.00
_cell.angle_gamma   90.00
#
_symmetry.space_group_name_H-M   'P 1'
#
loop_
_entity.id
_entity.type
_entity.pdbx_description
1 polymer ?
#
loop_
_entity_poly.entity_id
_entity_poly.type
_entity_poly.pdbx_seq_one_letter_code
_entity_poly.pdbx_strand_id
1 'polypeptide(L)'
;RVVLYRRMMYRIAQAVAQQKGCLALATGESVGQVASQTLENLNAVSQVVHLSVFRPLIGMNKQEIINEAKQLETYEISIEPHPDCCSVFMPPRPATRAKIKDLETDETKFAWEGLMQEAIAKMECIELDASTV
;
A
#
# COMPACT_ATOMS: atom_id res chain seq x y z
N ARG A 1 3.49 -6.07 -12.10
CA ARG A 1 2.58 -6.80 -11.18
C ARG A 1 2.49 -6.13 -9.81
N VAL A 2 3.54 -6.10 -8.98
CA VAL A 2 3.48 -5.43 -7.64
C VAL A 2 2.93 -4.00 -7.70
N VAL A 3 3.38 -3.20 -8.67
CA VAL A 3 2.89 -1.80 -8.85
C VAL A 3 1.40 -1.76 -9.23
N LEU A 4 0.89 -2.72 -10.02
CA LEU A 4 -0.54 -2.82 -10.35
C LEU A 4 -1.36 -3.13 -9.10
N TYR A 5 -0.92 -4.09 -8.28
CA TYR A 5 -1.63 -4.42 -7.03
C TYR A 5 -1.71 -3.21 -6.11
N ARG A 6 -0.60 -2.48 -5.97
CA ARG A 6 -0.58 -1.24 -5.16
C ARG A 6 -1.48 -0.16 -5.73
N ARG A 7 -1.54 0.00 -7.06
CA ARG A 7 -2.49 0.91 -7.70
C ARG A 7 -3.94 0.54 -7.36
N MET A 8 -4.29 -0.75 -7.38
CA MET A 8 -5.63 -1.21 -6.97
C MET A 8 -5.90 -0.98 -5.48
N MET A 9 -4.94 -1.29 -4.60
CA MET A 9 -5.06 -1.03 -3.16
C MET A 9 -5.28 0.45 -2.87
N TYR A 10 -4.57 1.34 -3.57
CA TYR A 10 -4.75 2.79 -3.45
C TYR A 10 -6.14 3.25 -3.89
N ARG A 11 -6.68 2.70 -4.99
CA ARG A 11 -8.05 3.00 -5.45
C ARG A 11 -9.10 2.55 -4.44
N ILE A 12 -8.96 1.33 -3.88
CA ILE A 12 -9.82 0.82 -2.81
C ILE A 12 -9.73 1.75 -1.59
N ALA A 13 -8.51 2.09 -1.15
CA ALA A 13 -8.29 2.96 0.00
C ALA A 13 -8.91 4.36 -0.20
N GLN A 14 -8.80 4.94 -1.39
CA GLN A 14 -9.46 6.21 -1.72
C GLN A 14 -10.98 6.10 -1.66
N ALA A 15 -11.57 5.04 -2.23
CA ALA A 15 -13.01 4.85 -2.19
C ALA A 15 -13.53 4.71 -0.75
N VAL A 16 -12.82 3.95 0.10
CA VAL A 16 -13.14 3.83 1.53
C VAL A 16 -12.97 5.17 2.25
N ALA A 17 -11.87 5.89 2.00
CA ALA A 17 -11.62 7.21 2.58
C ALA A 17 -12.74 8.20 2.24
N GLN A 18 -13.21 8.22 0.99
CA GLN A 18 -14.32 9.07 0.57
C GLN A 18 -15.64 8.72 1.29
N GLN A 19 -15.97 7.43 1.44
CA GLN A 19 -17.15 7.00 2.19
C GLN A 19 -17.09 7.39 3.68
N LYS A 20 -15.89 7.46 4.24
CA LYS A 20 -15.65 7.79 5.65
C LYS A 20 -15.35 9.27 5.89
N GLY A 21 -15.31 10.11 4.85
CA GLY A 21 -15.00 11.54 4.96
C GLY A 21 -13.53 11.84 5.29
N CYS A 22 -12.61 10.91 5.05
CA CYS A 22 -11.18 11.10 5.26
C CYS A 22 -10.56 11.95 4.14
N LEU A 23 -9.63 12.84 4.51
CA LEU A 23 -9.01 13.81 3.59
C LEU A 23 -7.65 13.36 3.03
N ALA A 24 -7.11 12.24 3.53
CA ALA A 24 -5.79 11.76 3.17
C ALA A 24 -5.65 10.25 3.37
N LEU A 25 -4.63 9.69 2.73
CA LEU A 25 -4.11 8.35 2.97
C LEU A 25 -2.75 8.45 3.68
N ALA A 26 -2.41 7.47 4.50
CA ALA A 26 -1.09 7.36 5.12
C ALA A 26 -0.47 6.00 4.80
N THR A 27 0.84 5.97 4.50
CA THR A 27 1.57 4.74 4.20
C THR A 27 2.92 4.70 4.91
N GLY A 28 3.40 3.49 5.22
CA GLY A 28 4.76 3.24 5.73
C GLY A 28 5.83 3.11 4.64
N GLU A 29 5.67 3.78 3.50
CA GLU A 29 6.61 3.68 2.38
C GLU A 29 7.90 4.46 2.65
N SER A 30 9.06 3.87 2.34
CA SER A 30 10.39 4.51 2.40
C SER A 30 11.09 4.42 1.03
N VAL A 31 11.63 5.53 0.52
CA VAL A 31 12.26 5.52 -0.81
C VAL A 31 13.50 4.65 -0.80
N GLY A 32 13.60 3.75 -1.78
CA GLY A 32 14.81 2.95 -2.01
C GLY A 32 14.98 1.76 -1.07
N GLN A 33 14.03 1.51 -0.16
CA GLN A 33 14.09 0.35 0.74
C GLN A 33 13.80 -0.98 0.00
N VAL A 34 12.87 -0.98 -0.95
CA VAL A 34 12.53 -2.14 -1.79
C VAL A 34 12.31 -1.72 -3.25
N ALA A 35 12.42 -2.67 -4.19
CA ALA A 35 12.29 -2.41 -5.62
C ALA A 35 10.97 -1.71 -6.02
N SER A 36 9.88 -1.94 -5.27
CA SER A 36 8.59 -1.32 -5.52
C SER A 36 8.51 0.14 -5.01
N GLN A 37 9.48 0.62 -4.24
CA GLN A 37 9.50 1.95 -3.61
C GLN A 37 10.60 2.86 -4.19
N THR A 38 10.86 2.75 -5.49
CA THR A 38 11.60 3.78 -6.24
C THR A 38 10.72 5.01 -6.47
N LEU A 39 11.31 6.18 -6.74
CA LEU A 39 10.57 7.41 -6.99
C LEU A 39 9.57 7.24 -8.15
N GLU A 40 9.97 6.55 -9.22
CA GLU A 40 9.11 6.29 -10.37
C GLU A 40 7.92 5.40 -10.02
N ASN A 41 8.14 4.35 -9.23
CA ASN A 41 7.07 3.46 -8.80
C ASN A 41 6.13 4.15 -7.80
N LEU A 42 6.66 4.96 -6.86
CA LEU A 42 5.85 5.74 -5.93
C LEU A 42 4.97 6.75 -6.67
N ASN A 43 5.53 7.44 -7.68
CA ASN A 43 4.76 8.32 -8.54
C ASN A 43 3.68 7.55 -9.31
N ALA A 44 4.03 6.41 -9.92
CA ALA A 44 3.08 5.59 -10.68
C ALA A 44 1.94 5.05 -9.81
N VAL A 45 2.18 4.71 -8.54
CA VAL A 45 1.12 4.31 -7.60
C VAL A 45 0.28 5.52 -7.19
N SER A 46 0.89 6.66 -6.88
CA SER A 46 0.17 7.84 -6.39
C SER A 46 -0.80 8.45 -7.42
N GLN A 47 -0.49 8.32 -8.71
CA GLN A 47 -1.32 8.93 -9.77
C GLN A 47 -2.75 8.37 -9.90
N VAL A 48 -3.05 7.23 -9.27
CA VAL A 48 -4.41 6.66 -9.29
C VAL A 48 -5.36 7.25 -8.25
N VAL A 49 -4.84 8.11 -7.37
CA VAL A 49 -5.59 8.77 -6.31
C VAL A 49 -5.39 10.29 -6.36
N HIS A 50 -6.40 11.02 -5.88
CA HIS A 50 -6.40 12.47 -5.78
C HIS A 50 -6.27 12.96 -4.33
N LEU A 51 -6.40 12.05 -3.35
CA LEU A 51 -6.16 12.36 -1.95
C LEU A 51 -4.66 12.58 -1.68
N SER A 52 -4.35 13.43 -0.71
CA SER A 52 -3.00 13.58 -0.19
C SER A 52 -2.51 12.25 0.39
N VAL A 53 -1.30 11.82 0.03
CA VAL A 53 -0.69 10.59 0.55
C VAL A 53 0.49 10.95 1.45
N PHE A 54 0.30 10.83 2.75
CA PHE A 54 1.34 11.05 3.75
C PHE A 54 2.27 9.84 3.84
N ARG A 55 3.58 10.10 3.82
CA ARG A 55 4.63 9.08 3.89
C ARG A 55 5.64 9.43 4.99
N PRO A 56 5.31 9.22 6.27
CA PRO A 56 6.17 9.64 7.39
C PRO A 56 7.58 9.03 7.32
N LEU A 57 7.70 7.82 6.76
CA LEU A 57 8.95 7.07 6.69
C LEU A 57 9.76 7.32 5.41
N ILE A 58 9.36 8.27 4.56
CA ILE A 58 9.85 8.39 3.17
C ILE A 58 11.37 8.53 3.05
N GLY A 59 12.00 9.18 4.03
CA GLY A 59 13.45 9.43 4.08
C GLY A 59 14.18 8.62 5.17
N MET A 60 13.49 7.72 5.87
CA MET A 60 14.07 6.93 6.95
C MET A 60 14.72 5.66 6.41
N ASN A 61 15.87 5.29 6.97
CA ASN A 61 16.49 4.01 6.70
C ASN A 61 15.86 2.89 7.55
N LYS A 62 16.15 1.64 7.19
CA LYS A 62 15.57 0.46 7.84
C LYS A 62 15.86 0.41 9.35
N GLN A 63 17.04 0.81 9.78
CA GLN A 63 17.41 0.74 11.20
C GLN A 63 16.65 1.78 12.02
N GLU A 64 16.44 2.98 11.48
CA GLU A 64 15.62 4.02 12.10
C GLU A 64 14.18 3.53 12.28
N ILE A 65 13.58 2.95 11.24
CA ILE A 65 12.22 2.39 11.30
C ILE A 65 12.12 1.27 12.35
N ILE A 66 13.12 0.37 12.41
CA ILE A 66 13.15 -0.71 13.41
C ILE A 66 13.25 -0.13 14.83
N ASN A 67 14.07 0.90 15.04
CA ASN A 67 14.23 1.53 16.34
C ASN A 67 12.91 2.18 16.79
N GLU A 68 12.23 2.91 15.91
CA GLU A 68 10.90 3.47 16.18
C GLU A 68 9.88 2.37 16.50
N ALA A 69 9.84 1.28 15.70
CA ALA A 69 8.93 0.17 15.94
C ALA A 69 9.15 -0.50 17.31
N LYS A 70 10.40 -0.54 17.80
CA LYS A 70 10.72 -1.04 19.14
C LYS A 70 10.29 -0.07 20.23
N GLN A 71 10.45 1.24 20.03
CA GLN A 71 9.97 2.25 20.98
C GLN A 71 8.43 2.25 21.08
N LEU A 72 7.75 1.98 19.97
CA LEU A 72 6.29 1.85 19.90
C LEU A 72 5.77 0.45 20.28
N GLU A 73 6.66 -0.47 20.68
CA GLU A 73 6.30 -1.85 21.06
C GLU A 73 5.57 -2.65 19.96
N THR A 74 5.74 -2.26 18.68
CA THR A 74 5.09 -2.93 17.53
C THR A 74 6.01 -3.92 16.82
N TYR A 75 7.32 -3.88 17.10
CA TYR A 75 8.33 -4.65 16.38
C TYR A 75 8.12 -6.16 16.46
N GLU A 76 7.90 -6.72 17.66
CA GLU A 76 7.82 -8.18 17.87
C GLU A 76 6.65 -8.80 17.10
N ILE A 77 5.47 -8.16 17.14
CA ILE A 77 4.29 -8.59 16.37
C ILE A 77 4.55 -8.45 14.86
N SER A 78 5.21 -7.36 14.44
CA SER A 78 5.44 -7.07 13.02
C SER A 78 6.40 -8.03 12.33
N ILE A 79 7.24 -8.75 13.07
CA ILE A 79 8.20 -9.72 12.52
C ILE A 79 7.71 -11.16 12.57
N GLU A 80 6.52 -11.42 13.12
CA GLU A 80 5.96 -12.77 13.17
C GLU A 80 5.84 -13.35 11.75
N PRO A 81 6.24 -14.61 11.53
CA PRO A 81 6.30 -15.20 10.21
C PRO A 81 4.89 -15.38 9.63
N HIS A 82 4.51 -14.47 8.73
CA HIS A 82 3.24 -14.51 8.02
C HIS A 82 3.45 -14.39 6.51
N PRO A 83 2.71 -15.16 5.68
CA PRO A 83 2.74 -15.00 4.24
C PRO A 83 2.07 -13.66 3.86
N ASP A 84 2.87 -12.61 3.68
CA ASP A 84 2.38 -11.32 3.21
C ASP A 84 2.13 -11.31 1.69
N CYS A 85 1.31 -10.37 1.22
CA CYS A 85 1.01 -10.21 -0.22
C CYS A 85 2.30 -10.04 -1.04
N CYS A 86 3.31 -9.40 -0.46
CA CYS A 86 4.60 -9.19 -1.11
C CYS A 86 5.33 -10.51 -1.31
N SER A 87 5.44 -11.40 -0.32
CA SER A 87 6.15 -12.69 -0.43
C SER A 87 5.40 -13.69 -1.31
N VAL A 88 4.07 -13.74 -1.22
CA VAL A 88 3.25 -14.69 -1.99
C VAL A 88 3.16 -14.30 -3.47
N PHE A 89 3.09 -13.00 -3.78
CA PHE A 89 2.88 -12.51 -5.14
C PHE A 89 4.10 -11.77 -5.73
N MET A 90 5.28 -11.89 -5.11
CA MET A 90 6.51 -11.30 -5.65
C MET A 90 6.84 -11.95 -6.98
N PRO A 91 6.90 -11.19 -8.09
CA PRO A 91 7.47 -11.72 -9.31
C PRO A 91 8.98 -11.95 -9.11
N PRO A 92 9.60 -12.92 -9.81
CA PRO A 92 11.03 -13.19 -9.70
C PRO A 92 11.90 -11.99 -10.12
N ARG A 93 11.35 -11.06 -10.91
CA ARG A 93 11.99 -9.81 -11.32
C ARG A 93 11.01 -8.65 -11.18
N PRO A 94 10.96 -7.98 -10.01
CA PRO A 94 10.11 -6.81 -9.83
C PRO A 94 10.64 -5.63 -10.64
N ALA A 95 9.74 -4.89 -11.29
CA ALA A 95 10.09 -3.69 -12.03
C ALA A 95 10.48 -2.57 -11.06
N THR A 96 11.70 -2.04 -11.21
CA THR A 96 12.18 -0.87 -10.45
C THR A 96 11.76 0.46 -11.10
N ARG A 97 11.34 0.43 -12.36
CA ARG A 97 10.86 1.60 -13.11
C ARG A 97 9.65 1.21 -13.96
N ALA A 98 8.47 1.17 -13.36
CA ALA A 98 7.24 0.93 -14.09
C ALA A 98 6.86 2.15 -14.94
N LYS A 99 6.42 1.92 -16.18
CA LYS A 99 5.89 2.98 -17.04
C LYS A 99 4.38 3.07 -16.81
N ILE A 100 3.90 4.28 -16.54
CA ILE A 100 2.47 4.55 -16.29
C ILE A 100 1.60 4.06 -17.44
N LYS A 101 1.98 4.33 -18.69
CA LYS A 101 1.25 3.87 -19.89
C LYS A 101 1.09 2.35 -19.95
N ASP A 102 2.13 1.61 -19.58
CA ASP A 102 2.09 0.15 -19.57
C ASP A 102 1.14 -0.35 -18.47
N LEU A 103 1.16 0.30 -17.29
CA LEU A 103 0.25 -0.01 -16.19
C LEU A 103 -1.21 0.27 -16.55
N GLU A 104 -1.49 1.42 -17.15
CA GLU A 104 -2.84 1.78 -17.61
C GLU A 104 -3.34 0.80 -18.68
N THR A 105 -2.47 0.40 -19.62
CA THR A 105 -2.78 -0.62 -20.62
C THR A 105 -3.08 -1.97 -19.96
N ASP A 106 -2.29 -2.38 -18.97
CA ASP A 106 -2.51 -3.61 -18.21
C ASP A 106 -3.83 -3.57 -17.42
N GLU A 107 -4.19 -2.41 -16.84
CA GLU A 107 -5.46 -2.20 -16.13
C GLU A 107 -6.68 -2.41 -17.03
N THR A 108 -6.60 -2.09 -18.33
CA THR A 108 -7.72 -2.36 -19.27
C THR A 108 -7.99 -3.85 -19.51
N LYS A 109 -7.08 -4.75 -19.10
CA LYS A 109 -7.20 -6.18 -19.39
C LYS A 109 -8.15 -6.91 -18.43
N PHE A 110 -8.63 -6.24 -17.39
CA PHE A 110 -9.54 -6.81 -16.41
C PHE A 110 -10.51 -5.75 -15.88
N ALA A 111 -11.74 -6.16 -15.56
CA ALA A 111 -12.79 -5.28 -15.06
C ALA A 111 -12.58 -4.96 -13.56
N TRP A 112 -11.55 -4.16 -13.26
CA TRP A 112 -11.11 -3.90 -11.89
C TRP A 112 -12.11 -3.07 -11.09
N GLU A 113 -12.94 -2.25 -11.73
CA GLU A 113 -13.97 -1.44 -11.06
C GLU A 113 -15.00 -2.34 -10.36
N GLY A 114 -15.46 -3.41 -11.03
CA GLY A 114 -16.39 -4.38 -10.46
C GLY A 114 -15.77 -5.16 -9.29
N LEU A 115 -14.51 -5.60 -9.46
CA LEU A 115 -13.76 -6.27 -8.40
C LEU A 115 -13.55 -5.36 -7.18
N MET A 116 -13.28 -4.08 -7.40
CA MET A 116 -13.15 -3.09 -6.34
C MET A 116 -14.46 -2.91 -5.58
N GLN A 117 -15.58 -2.77 -6.29
CA GLN A 117 -16.90 -2.65 -5.67
C GLN A 117 -17.24 -3.88 -4.83
N GLU A 118 -16.98 -5.08 -5.36
CA GLU A 118 -17.18 -6.34 -4.64
C GLU A 118 -16.31 -6.42 -3.37
N ALA A 119 -15.03 -6.05 -3.47
CA ALA A 119 -14.10 -6.05 -2.35
C ALA A 119 -14.56 -5.09 -1.24
N ILE A 120 -15.02 -3.89 -1.60
CA ILE A 120 -15.55 -2.92 -0.63
C ILE A 120 -16.87 -3.42 -0.01
N ALA A 121 -17.75 -4.02 -0.81
CA ALA A 121 -19.03 -4.55 -0.31
C ALA A 121 -18.85 -5.70 0.69
N LYS A 122 -17.76 -6.47 0.57
CA LYS A 122 -17.39 -7.57 1.47
C LYS A 122 -16.43 -7.15 2.59
N MET A 123 -16.11 -5.86 2.72
CA MET A 123 -15.18 -5.36 3.73
C MET A 123 -15.78 -5.52 5.14
N GLU A 124 -15.01 -6.12 6.05
CA GLU A 124 -15.33 -6.18 7.47
C GLU A 124 -14.69 -4.99 8.21
N CYS A 125 -15.37 -4.45 9.21
CA CYS A 125 -14.87 -3.36 10.04
C CYS A 125 -14.86 -3.81 11.49
N ILE A 126 -13.67 -3.76 12.10
CA ILE A 126 -13.46 -4.12 13.51
C ILE A 126 -13.15 -2.82 14.25
N GLU A 127 -13.95 -2.51 15.26
CA GLU A 127 -13.68 -1.42 16.19
C GLU A 127 -12.81 -1.96 17.32
N LEU A 128 -11.63 -1.37 17.48
CA LEU A 128 -10.71 -1.69 18.55
C LEU A 128 -10.78 -0.56 19.58
N ASP A 129 -11.10 -0.89 20.81
CA ASP A 129 -10.96 0.02 21.95
C ASP A 129 -9.76 -0.39 22.82
N ALA A 130 -9.35 0.52 23.70
CA ALA A 130 -8.24 0.27 24.63
C ALA A 130 -8.54 -0.83 25.66
N SER A 131 -9.78 -1.35 25.72
CA SER A 131 -10.20 -2.46 26.57
C SER A 131 -10.20 -3.82 25.86
N THR A 132 -9.98 -3.85 24.54
CA THR A 132 -9.99 -5.05 23.69
C THR A 132 -8.58 -5.61 23.44
N VAL A 133 -7.52 -4.91 23.90
CA VAL A 133 -6.11 -5.30 23.77
C VAL A 133 -5.46 -5.48 25.13
#